data_AF-A0A3D4BKW7-F1
#
_entry.id   AF-A0A3D4BKW7-F1
#
_cell.length_a   1.000
_cell.length_b   1.000
_cell.length_c   1.000
_cell.angle_alpha   90.00
_cell.angle_beta   90.00
_cell.angle_gamma   90.00
#
_symmetry.space_group_name_H-M   'P 1'
#
loop_
_entity.id
_entity.type
_entity.pdbx_description
1 polymer ?
#
loop_
_entity_poly.entity_id
_entity_poly.type
_entity_poly.pdbx_seq_one_letter_code
_entity_poly.pdbx_strand_id
1 'polypeptide(L)' 'ALPWVNFTSLSHARSFTLPDSCPKISFGKMIDENGKKTMAMSIHVHHGLMDGYHVGLFVNAFQDLMNQD' A
#
# COMPACT_ATOMS: atom_id res chain seq x y z
N ALA A 1 2.77 -4.46 -8.54
CA ALA A 1 2.26 -3.14 -8.94
C ALA A 1 1.28 -3.30 -10.10
N LEU A 2 0.25 -2.45 -10.18
CA LEU A 2 -0.74 -2.37 -11.26
C LEU A 2 -0.71 -0.96 -11.88
N PRO A 3 0.35 -0.60 -12.62
CA PRO A 3 0.61 0.79 -13.03
C PRO A 3 -0.41 1.37 -14.02
N TRP A 4 -1.29 0.52 -14.58
CA TRP A 4 -2.34 0.92 -15.51
C TRP A 4 -3.72 1.02 -14.88
N VAL A 5 -3.89 0.54 -13.65
CA VAL A 5 -5.20 0.46 -12.98
C VAL A 5 -5.27 1.50 -11.86
N ASN A 6 -6.18 2.48 -11.99
CA ASN A 6 -6.52 3.38 -10.90
C ASN A 6 -7.58 2.72 -10.00
N PHE A 7 -7.16 2.02 -8.95
CA PHE A 7 -8.07 1.31 -8.05
C PHE A 7 -8.36 2.12 -6.78
N THR A 8 -9.53 1.92 -6.20
CA THR A 8 -9.89 2.43 -4.87
C THR A 8 -9.76 1.38 -3.78
N SER A 9 -9.81 0.09 -4.15
CA SER A 9 -9.60 -1.05 -3.27
C SER A 9 -8.95 -2.20 -4.03
N LEU A 10 -8.10 -2.95 -3.34
CA LEU A 10 -7.44 -4.14 -3.87
C LEU A 10 -7.22 -5.12 -2.74
N SER A 11 -7.63 -6.37 -2.95
CA SER A 11 -7.32 -7.50 -2.07
C SER A 11 -6.54 -8.58 -2.83
N HIS A 12 -5.66 -9.29 -2.12
CA HIS A 12 -4.95 -10.44 -2.67
C HIS A 12 -5.71 -11.72 -2.34
N ALA A 13 -6.01 -12.52 -3.36
CA ALA A 13 -6.39 -13.91 -3.13
C ALA A 13 -5.23 -14.61 -2.41
N ARG A 14 -5.50 -15.18 -1.23
CA ARG A 14 -4.49 -15.86 -0.42
C ARG A 14 -5.04 -17.18 0.11
N SER A 15 -4.18 -18.18 0.16
CA SER A 15 -4.45 -19.36 0.97
C SER A 15 -4.04 -19.08 2.42
N PHE A 16 -4.95 -19.32 3.36
CA PHE A 16 -4.63 -19.27 4.80
C PHE A 16 -4.03 -20.58 5.32
N THR A 17 -3.94 -21.61 4.47
CA THR A 17 -3.28 -22.88 4.85
C THR A 17 -1.76 -22.75 4.93
N LEU A 18 -1.18 -21.76 4.25
CA LEU A 18 0.23 -21.46 4.29
C LEU A 18 0.47 -20.30 5.26
N PRO A 19 1.31 -20.48 6.30
CA PRO A 19 1.69 -19.38 7.16
C PRO A 19 2.51 -18.38 6.35
N ASP A 20 1.97 -17.18 6.20
CA ASP A 20 2.60 -16.08 5.49
C ASP A 20 2.38 -14.79 6.27
N SER A 21 3.50 -14.16 6.62
CA SER A 21 3.57 -12.92 7.40
C SER A 21 4.27 -11.78 6.66
N CYS A 22 4.73 -12.03 5.43
CA CYS A 22 5.41 -11.02 4.64
C CYS A 22 4.40 -9.92 4.24
N PRO A 23 4.67 -8.63 4.55
CA PRO A 23 3.83 -7.54 4.09
C PRO A 23 3.74 -7.52 2.56
N LYS A 24 2.53 -7.38 2.03
CA LYS A 24 2.29 -7.26 0.59
C LYS A 24 1.80 -5.86 0.28
N ILE A 25 2.59 -5.13 -0.50
CA ILE A 25 2.32 -3.74 -0.87
C ILE A 25 2.07 -3.69 -2.37
N SER A 26 1.00 -3.01 -2.79
CA SER A 26 0.62 -2.88 -4.19
C SER A 26 0.29 -1.44 -4.52
N PHE A 27 0.92 -0.92 -5.58
CA PHE A 27 0.69 0.43 -6.09
C PHE A 27 -0.17 0.38 -7.36
N GLY A 28 -1.08 1.35 -7.49
CA GLY A 28 -1.92 1.55 -8.66
C GLY A 28 -1.31 2.50 -9.68
N LYS A 29 -2.12 2.88 -10.66
CA LYS A 29 -1.80 3.91 -11.66
C LYS A 29 -1.56 5.25 -10.96
N MET A 30 -0.50 5.95 -11.37
CA MET A 30 -0.30 7.34 -11.04
C MET A 30 -1.27 8.21 -11.84
N ILE A 31 -2.00 9.08 -11.15
CA ILE A 31 -2.95 10.03 -11.72
C ILE A 31 -2.50 11.45 -11.41
N ASP A 32 -2.90 12.40 -12.25
CA ASP A 32 -2.69 13.83 -12.04
C ASP A 32 -4.04 14.47 -11.73
N GLU A 33 -4.17 15.03 -10.53
CA GLU A 33 -5.35 15.75 -10.08
C GLU A 33 -4.92 17.15 -9.68
N ASN A 34 -5.30 18.16 -10.48
CA ASN A 34 -4.99 19.57 -10.24
C ASN A 34 -3.48 19.86 -10.06
N GLY A 35 -2.63 19.20 -10.85
CA GLY A 35 -1.18 19.36 -10.75
C GLY A 35 -0.54 18.59 -9.60
N LYS A 36 -1.33 17.83 -8.81
CA LYS A 36 -0.84 16.91 -7.80
C LYS A 36 -0.87 15.49 -8.35
N LYS A 37 0.29 14.85 -8.42
CA LYS A 37 0.39 13.43 -8.77
C LYS A 37 0.03 12.59 -7.55
N THR A 38 -0.93 11.68 -7.68
CA THR A 38 -1.34 10.74 -6.64
C THR A 38 -1.33 9.32 -7.19
N MET A 39 -1.24 8.33 -6.29
CA MET A 39 -1.35 6.91 -6.67
C MET A 39 -1.99 6.13 -5.53
N ALA A 40 -2.80 5.13 -5.85
CA ALA A 40 -3.39 4.23 -4.86
C ALA A 40 -2.33 3.27 -4.31
N MET A 41 -2.38 3.00 -3.00
CA MET A 41 -1.52 2.03 -2.31
C MET A 41 -2.39 1.10 -1.46
N SER A 42 -2.20 -0.20 -1.60
CA SER A 42 -2.83 -1.24 -0.77
C SER A 42 -1.74 -1.98 0.01
N ILE A 43 -1.94 -2.13 1.32
CA ILE A 43 -1.01 -2.76 2.26
C ILE A 43 -1.73 -3.91 2.96
N HIS A 44 -1.20 -5.13 2.81
CA HIS A 44 -1.68 -6.30 3.54
C HIS A 44 -0.60 -6.78 4.50
N VAL A 45 -0.99 -7.01 5.74
CA VAL A 45 -0.10 -7.39 6.82
C VAL A 45 -0.69 -8.52 7.65
N HIS A 46 0.15 -9.16 8.44
CA HIS A 46 -0.29 -10.15 9.41
C HIS A 46 -0.56 -9.48 10.76
N HIS A 47 -1.83 -9.46 11.18
CA HIS A 47 -2.24 -8.73 12.40
C HIS A 47 -1.60 -9.23 13.70
N GLY A 48 -1.17 -10.50 13.74
CA GLY A 48 -0.43 -11.02 14.90
C GLY A 48 0.97 -10.43 15.08
N LEU A 49 1.51 -9.70 14.09
CA LEU A 49 2.83 -9.08 14.15
C LEU A 49 2.79 -7.55 14.15
N MET A 50 1.67 -6.95 13.71
CA MET A 50 1.49 -5.50 13.67
C MET A 50 0.01 -5.12 13.59
N ASP A 51 -0.29 -3.86 13.86
CA ASP A 51 -1.64 -3.30 13.84
C ASP A 51 -1.71 -2.02 12.99
N GLY A 52 -2.85 -1.33 13.05
CA GLY A 52 -3.07 -0.09 12.33
C GLY A 52 -2.10 1.04 12.70
N TYR A 53 -1.54 1.04 13.92
CA TYR A 53 -0.56 2.05 14.33
C TYR A 53 0.73 1.92 13.52
N HIS A 54 1.26 0.70 13.39
CA HIS A 54 2.47 0.42 12.62
C HIS A 54 2.29 0.72 11.13
N VAL A 55 1.13 0.37 10.56
CA VAL A 55 0.80 0.70 9.17
C VAL A 55 0.72 2.22 8.98
N GLY A 56 0.12 2.95 9.93
CA GLY A 56 0.06 4.41 9.91
C GLY A 56 1.46 5.06 9.93
N LEU A 57 2.36 4.58 10.79
CA LEU A 57 3.75 5.04 10.83
C LEU A 57 4.46 4.82 9.48
N PHE A 58 4.29 3.64 8.89
CA PHE A 58 4.85 3.32 7.58
C PHE A 58 4.32 4.27 6.48
N VAL A 59 3.02 4.51 6.42
CA VAL A 59 2.40 5.38 5.41
C VAL A 59 2.93 6.81 5.52
N ASN A 60 3.07 7.34 6.74
CA ASN A 60 3.61 8.67 6.98
C ASN A 60 5.08 8.76 6.53
N ALA A 61 5.92 7.84 6.99
CA ALA A 61 7.33 7.81 6.61
C ALA A 61 7.53 7.65 5.09
N PHE A 62 6.70 6.82 4.44
CA PHE A 62 6.71 6.68 2.99
C PHE A 62 6.36 8.00 2.30
N GLN A 63 5.32 8.70 2.76
CA GLN A 63 4.93 9.98 2.19
C GLN A 63 6.01 11.06 2.41
N ASP A 64 6.64 11.08 3.58
CA ASP A 64 7.73 12.02 3.89
C ASP A 64 8.93 11.80 2.98
N LEU A 65 9.30 10.55 2.70
CA LEU A 65 10.38 10.21 1.77
C LEU A 65 10.02 10.60 0.33
N MET A 66 8.76 10.45 -0.08
CA MET A 66 8.30 10.87 -1.41
C MET A 66 8.30 12.39 -1.60
N ASN A 67 8.28 13.15 -0.51
CA ASN A 67 8.35 14.61 -0.52
C ASN A 67 9.80 15.14 -0.48
N GLN A 68 10.79 14.26 -0.29
CA GLN A 68 12.21 14.61 -0.32
C GLN A 68 12.71 14.51 -1.76
N ASP A 69 13.44 15.54 -2.20
CA ASP A 69 14.08 15.63 -3.52
C ASP A 69 15.37 14.78 -3.60
#